data_AF-A0A925B809-F1
#
_entry.id   AF-A0A925B809-F1
#
_cell.length_a   1.000
_cell.length_b   1.000
_cell.length_c   1.000
_cell.angle_alpha   90.00
_cell.angle_beta   90.00
_cell.angle_gamma   90.00
#
_symmetry.space_group_name_H-M   'P 1'
#
loop_
_entity.id
_entity.type
_entity.pdbx_description
1 polymer ?
#
loop_
_entity_poly.entity_id
_entity_poly.type
_entity_poly.pdbx_seq_one_letter_code
_entity_poly.pdbx_strand_id
1 'polypeptide(L)'
;MPPAAHDSPERAAEMAGLRAFPRTPKTNADAAFWEYAVGGGRNFQYWNAHLGRLLLEHGQAQDAPRVARAYALFHVGFADAGIACWDAKYAYWTIRPFQLDPAFKTVFPTPNHPSYPAAHACYSMTSALVLGGLFPRDAAAVLALGRESGDSRVWAGIHYPSDVAAGQDLARQVAGRVLDRARADGAGF
;
A
#
# COMPACT_ATOMS: atom_id res chain seq x y z
N MET A 1 -8.47 -12.75 6.67
CA MET A 1 -9.48 -13.66 6.07
C MET A 1 -8.89 -14.24 4.79
N PRO A 2 -9.22 -15.47 4.40
CA PRO A 2 -8.82 -16.00 3.10
C PRO A 2 -9.44 -15.17 1.96
N PRO A 3 -8.79 -15.09 0.79
CA PRO A 3 -9.36 -14.48 -0.40
C PRO A 3 -10.52 -15.31 -0.96
N ALA A 4 -11.43 -14.66 -1.68
CA ALA A 4 -12.51 -15.35 -2.40
C ALA A 4 -11.93 -16.33 -3.43
N ALA A 5 -12.59 -17.50 -3.57
CA ALA A 5 -12.24 -18.51 -4.56
C ALA A 5 -12.33 -17.95 -5.99
N HIS A 6 -11.54 -18.48 -6.92
CA HIS A 6 -11.41 -17.93 -8.27
C HIS A 6 -12.67 -18.06 -9.13
N ASP A 7 -13.51 -19.05 -8.81
CA ASP A 7 -14.78 -19.41 -9.45
C ASP A 7 -16.01 -18.90 -8.67
N SER A 8 -15.79 -18.13 -7.60
CA SER A 8 -16.87 -17.61 -6.76
C SER A 8 -17.66 -16.47 -7.41
N PRO A 9 -18.94 -16.27 -7.03
CA PRO A 9 -19.73 -15.11 -7.44
C PRO A 9 -19.06 -13.77 -7.08
N GLU A 10 -18.39 -13.71 -5.94
CA GLU A 10 -17.64 -12.53 -5.49
C GLU A 10 -16.52 -12.20 -6.48
N ARG A 11 -15.73 -13.21 -6.89
CA ARG A 11 -14.65 -13.02 -7.86
C ARG A 11 -15.18 -12.60 -9.23
N ALA A 12 -16.30 -13.20 -9.66
CA ALA A 12 -16.97 -12.82 -10.90
C ALA A 12 -17.43 -11.34 -10.86
N ALA A 13 -17.98 -10.89 -9.74
CA ALA A 13 -18.40 -9.51 -9.55
C ALA A 13 -17.21 -8.54 -9.57
N GLU A 14 -16.09 -8.88 -8.94
CA GLU A 14 -14.88 -8.05 -8.98
C GLU A 14 -14.31 -7.96 -10.39
N MET A 15 -14.27 -9.06 -11.15
CA MET A 15 -13.88 -9.03 -12.56
C MET A 15 -14.81 -8.16 -13.40
N ALA A 16 -16.12 -8.21 -13.16
CA ALA A 16 -17.07 -7.31 -13.84
C ALA A 16 -16.78 -5.83 -13.51
N GLY A 17 -16.48 -5.53 -12.25
CA GLY A 17 -16.04 -4.19 -11.83
C GLY A 17 -14.77 -3.72 -12.53
N LEU A 18 -13.77 -4.59 -12.65
CA LEU A 18 -12.52 -4.29 -13.37
C LEU A 18 -12.75 -4.01 -14.86
N ARG A 19 -13.69 -4.70 -15.51
CA ARG A 19 -14.08 -4.44 -16.91
C ARG A 19 -14.85 -3.13 -17.07
N ALA A 20 -15.69 -2.79 -16.10
CA ALA A 20 -16.50 -1.58 -16.12
C ALA A 20 -15.72 -0.31 -15.76
N PHE A 21 -14.52 -0.44 -15.16
CA PHE A 21 -13.71 0.70 -14.76
C PHE A 21 -13.27 1.54 -15.97
N PRO A 22 -13.65 2.83 -16.05
CA PRO A 22 -13.35 3.66 -17.20
C PRO A 22 -11.87 4.04 -17.24
N ARG A 23 -11.13 3.50 -18.22
CA ARG A 23 -9.73 3.85 -18.44
C ARG A 23 -9.61 5.09 -19.32
N THR A 24 -9.03 6.13 -18.76
CA THR A 24 -8.72 7.40 -19.42
C THR A 24 -7.21 7.67 -19.33
N PRO A 25 -6.67 8.61 -20.15
CA PRO A 25 -5.29 9.05 -19.97
C PRO A 25 -4.96 9.49 -18.53
N LYS A 26 -5.91 10.16 -17.84
CA LYS A 26 -5.75 10.58 -16.44
C LYS A 26 -5.64 9.40 -15.49
N THR A 27 -6.62 8.49 -15.49
CA THR A 27 -6.61 7.34 -14.58
C THR A 27 -5.42 6.41 -14.84
N ASN A 28 -4.99 6.28 -16.10
CA ASN A 28 -3.80 5.50 -16.45
C ASN A 28 -2.52 6.17 -15.97
N ALA A 29 -2.42 7.51 -16.05
CA ALA A 29 -1.29 8.25 -15.52
C ALA A 29 -1.21 8.15 -13.98
N ASP A 30 -2.36 8.25 -13.30
CA ASP A 30 -2.43 8.07 -11.84
C ASP A 30 -2.01 6.65 -11.43
N ALA A 31 -2.48 5.63 -12.18
CA ALA A 31 -2.04 4.25 -11.99
C ALA A 31 -0.53 4.08 -12.21
N ALA A 32 0.01 4.68 -13.27
CA ALA A 32 1.42 4.61 -13.62
C ALA A 32 2.32 5.35 -12.61
N PHE A 33 1.85 6.45 -12.02
CA PHE A 33 2.57 7.17 -10.97
C PHE A 33 2.94 6.24 -9.80
N TRP A 34 1.98 5.41 -9.38
CA TRP A 34 2.17 4.44 -8.31
C TRP A 34 2.86 3.14 -8.74
N GLU A 35 3.16 2.96 -10.03
CA GLU A 35 3.88 1.78 -10.56
C GLU A 35 5.35 2.07 -10.90
N TYR A 36 5.66 3.27 -11.40
CA TYR A 36 6.92 3.55 -12.08
C TYR A 36 8.14 3.25 -11.18
N ALA A 37 9.17 2.58 -11.74
CA ALA A 37 10.33 1.94 -11.06
C ALA A 37 10.08 0.55 -10.41
N VAL A 38 9.57 -0.39 -11.21
CA VAL A 38 9.68 -1.85 -11.00
C VAL A 38 9.33 -2.29 -9.58
N GLY A 39 8.03 -2.35 -9.27
CA GLY A 39 7.56 -3.21 -8.16
C GLY A 39 8.02 -2.79 -6.76
N GLY A 40 8.18 -1.50 -6.48
CA GLY A 40 8.31 -1.01 -5.10
C GLY A 40 9.58 -0.21 -4.78
N GLY A 41 10.57 -0.15 -5.67
CA GLY A 41 11.76 0.68 -5.48
C GLY A 41 11.41 2.17 -5.25
N ARG A 42 10.44 2.69 -6.03
CA ARG A 42 9.87 4.01 -5.79
C ARG A 42 8.91 4.08 -4.62
N ASN A 43 8.23 3.00 -4.25
CA ASN A 43 7.28 3.04 -3.14
C ASN A 43 8.02 3.36 -1.83
N PHE A 44 9.08 2.60 -1.56
CA PHE A 44 9.99 2.87 -0.44
C PHE A 44 10.56 4.30 -0.51
N GLN A 45 11.14 4.68 -1.65
CA GLN A 45 11.77 6.01 -1.81
C GLN A 45 10.76 7.15 -1.63
N TYR A 46 9.55 7.01 -2.15
CA TYR A 46 8.48 7.99 -2.05
C TYR A 46 8.12 8.23 -0.59
N TRP A 47 7.81 7.17 0.17
CA TRP A 47 7.43 7.30 1.57
C TRP A 47 8.59 7.76 2.45
N ASN A 48 9.80 7.28 2.17
CA ASN A 48 11.02 7.73 2.86
C ASN A 48 11.28 9.23 2.64
N ALA A 49 11.18 9.71 1.39
CA ALA A 49 11.31 11.13 1.08
C ALA A 49 10.17 11.96 1.69
N HIS A 50 8.95 11.41 1.73
CA HIS A 50 7.80 12.07 2.34
C HIS A 50 7.98 12.26 3.85
N LEU A 51 8.53 11.25 4.54
CA LEU A 51 8.91 11.37 5.95
C LEU A 51 9.95 12.47 6.16
N GLY A 52 11.01 12.48 5.36
CA GLY A 52 12.03 13.54 5.41
C GLY A 52 11.46 14.94 5.20
N ARG A 53 10.51 15.08 4.26
CA ARG A 53 9.79 16.34 4.01
C ARG A 53 8.97 16.77 5.22
N LEU A 54 8.20 15.87 5.84
CA LEU A 54 7.41 16.19 7.04
C LEU A 54 8.30 16.59 8.22
N LEU A 55 9.41 15.88 8.44
CA LEU A 55 10.40 16.25 9.46
C LEU A 55 10.95 17.68 9.25
N LEU A 56 11.20 18.08 8.00
CA LEU A 56 11.63 19.42 7.66
C LEU A 56 10.52 20.46 7.87
N GLU A 57 9.32 20.21 7.32
CA GLU A 57 8.16 21.12 7.40
C GLU A 57 7.69 21.38 8.84
N HIS A 58 7.89 20.41 9.73
CA HIS A 58 7.59 20.55 11.17
C HIS A 58 8.76 21.07 12.00
N GLY A 59 9.88 21.47 11.37
CA GLY A 59 11.05 22.02 12.08
C GLY A 59 11.80 20.99 12.94
N GLN A 60 11.60 19.70 12.68
CA GLN A 60 12.19 18.60 13.43
C GLN A 60 13.49 18.05 12.81
N ALA A 61 13.86 18.51 11.62
CA ALA A 61 15.00 17.99 10.86
C ALA A 61 16.37 18.10 11.57
N GLN A 62 16.51 19.00 12.55
CA GLN A 62 17.76 19.18 13.30
C GLN A 62 17.80 18.38 14.62
N ASP A 63 16.69 17.76 15.03
CA ASP A 63 16.60 16.90 16.21
C ASP A 63 17.00 15.47 15.80
N ALA A 64 18.32 15.19 15.82
CA ALA A 64 18.86 13.92 15.34
C ALA A 64 18.24 12.69 16.02
N PRO A 65 18.06 12.64 17.36
CA PRO A 65 17.33 11.55 18.01
C PRO A 65 15.90 11.37 17.50
N ARG A 66 15.13 12.46 17.34
CA ARG A 66 13.76 12.40 16.82
C ARG A 66 13.70 11.92 15.37
N VAL A 67 14.59 12.44 14.53
CA VAL A 67 14.72 12.01 13.12
C VAL A 67 15.03 10.52 13.05
N ALA A 68 16.05 10.06 13.79
CA ALA A 68 16.43 8.66 13.83
C ALA A 68 15.25 7.77 14.29
N ARG A 69 14.50 8.21 15.29
CA ARG A 69 13.32 7.47 15.79
C ARG A 69 12.20 7.41 14.76
N ALA A 70 11.89 8.51 14.09
CA ALA A 70 10.84 8.57 13.07
C ALA A 70 11.15 7.62 11.90
N TYR A 71 12.39 7.65 11.40
CA TYR A 71 12.83 6.70 10.37
C TYR A 71 12.78 5.26 10.87
N ALA A 72 13.24 4.98 12.10
CA ALA A 72 13.18 3.63 12.65
C ALA A 72 11.74 3.08 12.70
N LEU A 73 10.78 3.88 13.17
CA LEU A 73 9.37 3.49 13.21
C LEU A 73 8.81 3.21 11.82
N PHE A 74 9.08 4.10 10.87
CA PHE A 74 8.68 3.93 9.48
C PHE A 74 9.28 2.66 8.85
N HIS A 75 10.58 2.45 8.97
CA HIS A 75 11.27 1.32 8.36
C HIS A 75 10.88 -0.02 8.97
N VAL A 76 10.68 -0.09 10.29
CA VAL A 76 10.17 -1.30 10.95
C VAL A 76 8.77 -1.62 10.44
N GLY A 77 7.86 -0.64 10.42
CA GLY A 77 6.51 -0.85 9.88
C GLY A 77 6.52 -1.28 8.41
N PHE A 78 7.36 -0.65 7.59
CA PHE A 78 7.50 -1.01 6.18
C PHE A 78 8.00 -2.45 6.01
N ALA A 79 9.01 -2.85 6.76
CA ALA A 79 9.56 -4.21 6.71
C ALA A 79 8.52 -5.26 7.16
N ASP A 80 7.86 -5.04 8.30
CA ASP A 80 6.85 -5.96 8.85
C ASP A 80 5.63 -6.10 7.92
N ALA A 81 5.20 -5.00 7.29
CA ALA A 81 4.15 -5.03 6.28
C ALA A 81 4.55 -5.87 5.06
N GLY A 82 5.82 -5.79 4.65
CA GLY A 82 6.38 -6.63 3.59
C GLY A 82 6.38 -8.11 3.97
N ILE A 83 6.88 -8.46 5.15
CA ILE A 83 6.91 -9.85 5.63
C ILE A 83 5.49 -10.43 5.64
N ALA A 84 4.55 -9.74 6.30
CA ALA A 84 3.17 -10.22 6.41
C ALA A 84 2.44 -10.28 5.05
N CYS A 85 2.68 -9.31 4.16
CA CYS A 85 2.08 -9.30 2.83
C CYS A 85 2.60 -10.47 1.97
N TRP A 86 3.90 -10.74 1.98
CA TRP A 86 4.50 -11.82 1.20
C TRP A 86 4.15 -13.20 1.77
N ASP A 87 4.11 -13.34 3.10
CA ASP A 87 3.61 -14.55 3.75
C ASP A 87 2.19 -14.89 3.24
N ALA A 88 1.27 -13.93 3.29
CA ALA A 88 -0.08 -14.12 2.78
C ALA A 88 -0.12 -14.41 1.26
N LYS A 89 0.72 -13.76 0.45
CA LYS A 89 0.81 -14.04 -1.00
C LYS A 89 1.10 -15.50 -1.28
N TYR A 90 2.09 -16.06 -0.61
CA TYR A 90 2.53 -17.43 -0.84
C TYR A 90 1.78 -18.47 0.00
N ALA A 91 0.98 -18.04 0.98
CA ALA A 91 -0.01 -18.89 1.62
C ALA A 91 -1.22 -19.14 0.71
N TYR A 92 -1.72 -18.11 0.03
CA TYR A 92 -2.99 -18.20 -0.71
C TYR A 92 -2.86 -18.40 -2.23
N TRP A 93 -1.74 -18.05 -2.84
CA TRP A 93 -1.50 -18.24 -4.29
C TRP A 93 -2.62 -17.70 -5.21
N THR A 94 -3.26 -16.59 -4.81
CA THR A 94 -4.43 -16.06 -5.53
C THR A 94 -4.08 -15.65 -6.96
N ILE A 95 -4.88 -16.16 -7.90
CA ILE A 95 -4.84 -15.86 -9.33
C ILE A 95 -4.97 -14.34 -9.59
N ARG A 96 -4.36 -13.83 -10.66
CA ARG A 96 -4.46 -12.44 -11.12
C ARG A 96 -5.63 -12.24 -12.11
N PRO A 97 -6.13 -11.01 -12.29
CA PRO A 97 -7.17 -10.71 -13.29
C PRO A 97 -6.86 -11.22 -14.70
N PHE A 98 -5.64 -10.99 -15.20
CA PHE A 98 -5.23 -11.44 -16.55
C PHE A 98 -5.08 -12.95 -16.68
N GLN A 99 -4.90 -13.67 -15.57
CA GLN A 99 -4.81 -15.14 -15.57
C GLN A 99 -6.20 -15.76 -15.59
N LEU A 100 -7.17 -15.12 -14.93
CA LEU A 100 -8.57 -15.55 -14.93
C LEU A 100 -9.27 -15.23 -16.25
N ASP A 101 -8.93 -14.08 -16.87
CA ASP A 101 -9.31 -13.74 -18.25
C ASP A 101 -8.09 -13.31 -19.06
N PRO A 102 -7.54 -14.19 -19.92
CA PRO A 102 -6.42 -13.87 -20.80
C PRO A 102 -6.67 -12.73 -21.80
N ALA A 103 -7.93 -12.41 -22.11
CA ALA A 103 -8.27 -11.28 -22.97
C ALA A 103 -8.22 -9.94 -22.23
N PHE A 104 -8.28 -9.96 -20.89
CA PHE A 104 -8.25 -8.75 -20.06
C PHE A 104 -6.88 -8.08 -20.13
N LYS A 105 -6.85 -6.83 -20.62
CA LYS A 105 -5.62 -6.03 -20.69
C LYS A 105 -5.43 -5.24 -19.41
N THR A 106 -4.20 -5.11 -18.95
CA THR A 106 -3.80 -4.24 -17.82
C THR A 106 -3.12 -2.98 -18.34
N VAL A 107 -3.03 -1.94 -17.51
CA VAL A 107 -2.40 -0.65 -17.92
C VAL A 107 -0.89 -0.80 -18.16
N PHE A 108 -0.24 -1.67 -17.39
CA PHE A 108 1.17 -2.02 -17.50
C PHE A 108 1.34 -3.51 -17.14
N PRO A 109 2.52 -4.12 -17.37
CA PRO A 109 2.75 -5.53 -17.06
C PRO A 109 2.40 -5.90 -15.62
N THR A 110 1.69 -7.01 -15.43
CA THR A 110 1.36 -7.49 -14.09
C THR A 110 2.62 -8.04 -13.42
N PRO A 111 2.95 -7.64 -12.17
CA PRO A 111 4.09 -8.17 -11.44
C PRO A 111 4.02 -9.69 -11.22
N ASN A 112 5.18 -10.35 -11.23
CA ASN A 112 5.35 -11.81 -11.18
C ASN A 112 5.22 -12.40 -9.77
N HIS A 113 4.13 -12.09 -9.07
CA HIS A 113 3.79 -12.66 -7.76
C HIS A 113 2.27 -12.75 -7.56
N PRO A 114 1.75 -13.57 -6.63
CA PRO A 114 0.32 -13.73 -6.37
C PRO A 114 -0.43 -12.41 -6.08
N SER A 115 -1.74 -12.41 -6.36
CA SER A 115 -2.59 -11.21 -6.27
C SER A 115 -2.85 -10.77 -4.83
N TYR A 116 -3.24 -11.69 -3.95
CA TYR A 116 -3.70 -11.34 -2.61
C TYR A 116 -2.55 -11.38 -1.59
N PRO A 117 -2.45 -10.41 -0.66
CA PRO A 117 -3.05 -9.08 -0.69
C PRO A 117 -2.27 -8.14 -1.62
N ALA A 118 -2.80 -6.96 -1.95
CA ALA A 118 -2.12 -6.00 -2.82
C ALA A 118 -0.91 -5.37 -2.08
N ALA A 119 0.30 -5.56 -2.62
CA ALA A 119 1.53 -5.12 -1.95
C ALA A 119 1.61 -3.61 -1.76
N HIS A 120 1.20 -2.83 -2.77
CA HIS A 120 1.11 -1.37 -2.67
C HIS A 120 0.14 -0.93 -1.57
N ALA A 121 -0.98 -1.63 -1.39
CA ALA A 121 -1.91 -1.34 -0.31
C ALA A 121 -1.28 -1.65 1.07
N CYS A 122 -0.53 -2.75 1.20
CA CYS A 122 0.16 -3.11 2.44
C CYS A 122 1.23 -2.06 2.82
N TYR A 123 2.13 -1.74 1.90
CA TYR A 123 3.23 -0.80 2.16
C TYR A 123 2.75 0.63 2.31
N SER A 124 1.99 1.15 1.34
CA SER A 124 1.61 2.56 1.33
C SER A 124 0.66 2.91 2.46
N MET A 125 -0.30 2.04 2.78
CA MET A 125 -1.19 2.30 3.91
C MET A 125 -0.44 2.21 5.24
N THR A 126 0.49 1.26 5.41
CA THR A 126 1.29 1.18 6.65
C THR A 126 2.13 2.45 6.82
N SER A 127 2.77 2.88 5.73
CA SER A 127 3.57 4.11 5.71
C SER A 127 2.72 5.33 6.04
N ALA A 128 1.56 5.47 5.39
CA ALA A 128 0.63 6.56 5.63
C ALA A 128 0.10 6.59 7.07
N LEU A 129 -0.22 5.44 7.65
CA LEU A 129 -0.70 5.33 9.03
C LEU A 129 0.39 5.69 10.05
N VAL A 130 1.62 5.20 9.84
CA VAL A 130 2.75 5.55 10.70
C VAL A 130 3.01 7.05 10.60
N LEU A 131 3.18 7.61 9.40
CA LEU A 131 3.39 9.04 9.20
C LEU A 131 2.23 9.88 9.77
N GLY A 132 0.98 9.49 9.55
CA GLY A 132 -0.18 10.18 10.11
C GLY A 132 -0.25 10.12 11.64
N GLY A 133 0.29 9.07 12.25
CA GLY A 133 0.46 8.97 13.69
C GLY A 133 1.58 9.86 14.24
N LEU A 134 2.66 10.04 13.47
CA LEU A 134 3.79 10.93 13.82
C LEU A 134 3.50 12.41 13.52
N PHE A 135 2.64 12.69 12.55
CA PHE A 135 2.30 14.04 12.10
C PHE A 135 0.77 14.20 12.02
N PRO A 136 0.07 14.36 13.15
CA PRO A 136 -1.40 14.38 13.17
C PRO A 136 -2.03 15.49 12.31
N ARG A 137 -1.34 16.62 12.12
CA ARG A 137 -1.79 17.73 11.25
C ARG A 137 -1.87 17.33 9.77
N ASP A 138 -1.06 16.36 9.34
CA ASP A 138 -0.96 15.91 7.94
C ASP A 138 -1.67 14.57 7.71
N ALA A 139 -2.18 13.94 8.77
CA ALA A 139 -2.76 12.60 8.75
C ALA A 139 -3.78 12.42 7.62
N ALA A 140 -4.71 13.36 7.45
CA ALA A 140 -5.72 13.27 6.41
C ALA A 140 -5.12 13.21 4.99
N ALA A 141 -4.11 14.04 4.72
CA ALA A 141 -3.44 14.13 3.42
C ALA A 141 -2.61 12.88 3.13
N VAL A 142 -1.80 12.42 4.10
CA VAL A 142 -0.97 11.22 3.90
C VAL A 142 -1.82 9.95 3.78
N LEU A 143 -2.92 9.84 4.54
CA LEU A 143 -3.85 8.72 4.41
C LEU A 143 -4.58 8.72 3.07
N ALA A 144 -4.83 9.89 2.47
CA ALA A 144 -5.37 9.95 1.11
C ALA A 144 -4.40 9.36 0.09
N LEU A 145 -3.12 9.70 0.18
CA LEU A 145 -2.06 9.13 -0.66
C LEU A 145 -1.93 7.60 -0.47
N GLY A 146 -2.02 7.13 0.77
CA GLY A 146 -2.03 5.70 1.10
C GLY A 146 -3.19 4.93 0.46
N ARG A 147 -4.41 5.52 0.46
CA ARG A 147 -5.59 4.95 -0.21
C ARG A 147 -5.42 4.94 -1.72
N GLU A 148 -5.02 6.07 -2.29
CA GLU A 148 -4.81 6.25 -3.74
C GLU A 148 -3.82 5.21 -4.29
N SER A 149 -2.73 4.94 -3.56
CA SER A 149 -1.76 3.93 -3.94
C SER A 149 -2.36 2.52 -4.03
N GLY A 150 -3.31 2.18 -3.16
CA GLY A 150 -4.07 0.93 -3.24
C GLY A 150 -5.06 0.92 -4.39
N ASP A 151 -5.86 1.98 -4.53
CA ASP A 151 -6.90 2.10 -5.56
C ASP A 151 -6.31 2.06 -6.97
N SER A 152 -5.11 2.65 -7.14
CA SER A 152 -4.35 2.63 -8.38
C SER A 152 -4.11 1.22 -8.95
N ARG A 153 -4.16 0.19 -8.08
CA ARG A 153 -3.99 -1.20 -8.48
C ARG A 153 -5.22 -1.78 -9.14
N VAL A 154 -6.40 -1.35 -8.71
CA VAL A 154 -7.68 -1.66 -9.33
C VAL A 154 -7.80 -0.89 -10.64
N TRP A 155 -7.40 0.39 -10.66
CA TRP A 155 -7.41 1.22 -11.88
C TRP A 155 -6.54 0.62 -12.99
N ALA A 156 -5.36 0.10 -12.61
CA ALA A 156 -4.47 -0.61 -13.51
C ALA A 156 -4.99 -1.97 -13.99
N GLY A 157 -5.99 -2.52 -13.30
CA GLY A 157 -6.53 -3.85 -13.55
C GLY A 157 -5.63 -5.00 -13.07
N ILE A 158 -4.66 -4.76 -12.19
CA ILE A 158 -3.71 -5.81 -11.77
C ILE A 158 -4.09 -6.48 -10.45
N HIS A 159 -5.02 -5.90 -9.68
CA HIS A 159 -5.51 -6.41 -8.41
C HIS A 159 -7.02 -6.28 -8.33
N TYR A 160 -7.64 -7.12 -7.50
CA TYR A 160 -9.05 -7.01 -7.17
C TYR A 160 -9.26 -6.02 -6.01
N PRO A 161 -10.45 -5.38 -5.90
CA PRO A 161 -10.79 -4.57 -4.74
C PRO A 161 -10.56 -5.28 -3.40
N SER A 162 -10.84 -6.59 -3.31
CA SER A 162 -10.60 -7.41 -2.12
C SER A 162 -9.12 -7.48 -1.72
N ASP A 163 -8.22 -7.49 -2.71
CA ASP A 163 -6.78 -7.54 -2.45
C ASP A 163 -6.30 -6.25 -1.81
N VAL A 164 -6.85 -5.11 -2.26
CA VAL A 164 -6.55 -3.78 -1.74
C VAL A 164 -7.09 -3.63 -0.32
N ALA A 165 -8.37 -3.98 -0.11
CA ALA A 165 -8.99 -3.93 1.21
C ALA A 165 -8.21 -4.76 2.24
N ALA A 166 -7.86 -6.00 1.89
CA ALA A 166 -7.07 -6.86 2.76
C ALA A 166 -5.66 -6.30 3.04
N GLY A 167 -5.03 -5.68 2.05
CA GLY A 167 -3.74 -5.03 2.26
C GLY A 167 -3.83 -3.84 3.21
N GLN A 168 -4.90 -3.05 3.13
CA GLN A 168 -5.15 -1.94 4.06
C GLN A 168 -5.49 -2.45 5.48
N ASP A 169 -6.22 -3.56 5.61
CA ASP A 169 -6.51 -4.19 6.90
C ASP A 169 -5.26 -4.72 7.58
N LEU A 170 -4.38 -5.37 6.81
CA LEU A 170 -3.05 -5.80 7.27
C LEU A 170 -2.23 -4.59 7.72
N ALA A 171 -2.22 -3.52 6.93
CA ALA A 171 -1.49 -2.30 7.24
C ALA A 171 -1.96 -1.64 8.55
N ARG A 172 -3.27 -1.61 8.84
CA ARG A 172 -3.79 -1.10 10.12
C ARG A 172 -3.26 -1.87 11.31
N GLN A 173 -3.14 -3.20 11.20
CA GLN A 173 -2.60 -4.03 12.28
C GLN A 173 -1.11 -3.78 12.48
N VAL A 174 -0.32 -3.75 11.41
CA VAL A 174 1.13 -3.49 11.49
C VAL A 174 1.41 -2.09 12.04
N ALA A 175 0.79 -1.06 11.46
CA ALA A 175 0.97 0.32 11.90
C ALA A 175 0.51 0.52 13.35
N GLY A 176 -0.56 -0.17 13.77
CA GLY A 176 -1.01 -0.18 15.17
C GLY A 176 0.10 -0.62 16.12
N ARG A 177 0.76 -1.76 15.84
CA ARG A 177 1.89 -2.25 16.66
C ARG A 177 3.06 -1.28 16.71
N VAL A 178 3.40 -0.68 15.57
CA VAL A 178 4.49 0.32 15.49
C VAL A 178 4.17 1.57 16.32
N LEU A 179 2.94 2.07 16.21
CA LEU A 179 2.50 3.27 16.93
C LEU A 179 2.32 2.99 18.43
N ASP A 180 1.87 1.81 18.82
CA ASP A 180 1.83 1.39 20.22
C ASP A 180 3.24 1.39 20.82
N ARG A 181 4.23 0.90 20.07
CA ARG A 181 5.64 0.96 20.50
C ARG A 181 6.13 2.40 20.64
N ALA A 182 5.77 3.28 19.70
CA ALA A 182 6.14 4.70 19.76
C ALA A 182 5.54 5.43 20.97
N ARG A 183 4.30 5.09 21.37
CA ARG A 183 3.67 5.63 22.58
C ARG A 183 4.33 5.12 23.86
N ALA A 184 4.70 3.84 23.87
CA ALA A 184 5.21 3.18 25.07
C ALA A 184 6.62 3.63 25.48
N ASP A 185 7.48 4.05 24.53
CA ASP A 185 8.85 4.47 24.82
C ASP A 185 9.05 5.99 24.96
N GLY A 186 7.95 6.73 25.09
CA GLY A 186 8.00 8.16 25.38
C GLY A 186 8.52 9.02 24.22
N ALA A 187 8.61 8.46 23.01
CA ALA A 187 8.99 9.16 21.79
C ALA A 187 7.92 10.14 21.29
N GLY A 188 7.22 10.83 22.20
CA GLY A 188 6.07 11.68 21.94
C GLY A 188 6.25 12.56 20.70
N PHE A 189 5.38 12.29 19.73
CA PHE A 189 5.00 13.20 18.65
C PHE A 189 3.65 13.80 19.02
#